data_AF-A0A0L8FJZ1-F1
#
_entry.id   AF-A0A0L8FJZ1-F1
#
_cell.length_a   1.000
_cell.length_b   1.000
_cell.length_c   1.000
_cell.angle_alpha   90.00
_cell.angle_beta   90.00
_cell.angle_gamma   90.00
#
_symmetry.space_group_name_H-M   'P 1'
#
loop_
_entity.id
_entity.type
_entity.pdbx_description
1 polymer ?
#
loop_
_entity_poly.entity_id
_entity_poly.type
_entity_poly.pdbx_seq_one_letter_code
_entity_poly.pdbx_strand_id
1 'polypeptide(L)'
;VGSTLGIGVYVIICHVAHHQAGPSVVISVLIAGVAALLSGLCYSEFSARLPRAGAAYFYSYVTVGELCGFVVGWNILLDYMIAAAAGGKVWGQYLDNILNNTIQRYCHLLSIVRFCQNGHYEQMCLGRCIYASVCFHILLRLSFHTSMLLPIK
;
A
#
# COMPACT_ATOMS: atom_id res chain seq x y z
N VAL A 1 -16.04 5.57 0.63
CA VAL A 1 -16.59 4.27 1.10
C VAL A 1 -16.22 3.13 0.15
N GLY A 2 -16.53 3.23 -1.15
CA GLY A 2 -16.22 2.16 -2.12
C GLY A 2 -14.73 1.83 -2.32
N SER A 3 -13.83 2.80 -2.08
CA SER A 3 -12.38 2.58 -2.14
C SER A 3 -11.78 1.89 -0.90
N THR A 4 -12.51 1.86 0.22
CA THR A 4 -12.01 1.34 1.50
C THR A 4 -12.44 -0.12 1.74
N LEU A 5 -13.60 -0.51 1.22
CA LEU A 5 -14.16 -1.86 1.35
C LEU A 5 -13.88 -2.66 0.07
N GLY A 6 -12.67 -3.22 -0.03
CA GLY A 6 -12.24 -4.03 -1.18
C GLY A 6 -12.24 -5.54 -0.91
N ILE A 7 -12.21 -6.33 -1.99
CA ILE A 7 -12.16 -7.81 -1.95
C ILE A 7 -10.97 -8.31 -1.10
N GLY A 8 -9.85 -7.59 -1.11
CA GLY A 8 -8.66 -7.92 -0.34
C GLY A 8 -8.88 -7.96 1.17
N VAL A 9 -9.70 -7.07 1.71
CA VAL A 9 -10.00 -7.03 3.16
C VAL A 9 -10.72 -8.31 3.59
N TYR A 10 -11.72 -8.76 2.81
CA TYR A 10 -12.46 -9.97 3.13
C TYR A 10 -11.59 -11.23 3.06
N VAL A 11 -10.78 -11.37 2.01
CA VAL A 11 -9.94 -12.56 1.83
C VAL A 11 -8.83 -12.64 2.90
N ILE A 12 -8.19 -11.51 3.21
CA ILE A 12 -7.09 -11.48 4.18
C ILE A 12 -7.61 -11.69 5.61
N ILE A 13 -8.73 -11.05 5.99
CA ILE A 13 -9.32 -11.24 7.32
C ILE A 13 -9.75 -12.69 7.52
N CYS A 14 -10.39 -13.31 6.52
CA CYS A 14 -10.75 -14.73 6.59
C CYS A 14 -9.52 -15.63 6.75
N HIS A 15 -8.43 -15.35 6.03
CA HIS A 15 -7.19 -16.11 6.16
C HIS A 15 -6.59 -16.00 7.57
N VAL A 16 -6.52 -14.78 8.12
CA VAL A 16 -6.02 -14.53 9.49
C VAL A 16 -6.91 -15.14 10.56
N ALA A 17 -8.23 -15.05 10.37
CA ALA A 17 -9.21 -15.65 11.28
C ALA A 17 -9.05 -17.18 11.35
N HIS A 18 -8.84 -17.83 10.20
CA HIS A 18 -8.71 -19.29 10.12
C HIS A 18 -7.37 -19.81 10.65
N HIS A 19 -6.26 -19.10 10.39
CA HIS A 19 -4.91 -19.62 10.69
C HIS A 19 -4.28 -19.10 11.97
N GLN A 20 -4.68 -17.92 12.47
CA GLN A 20 -3.95 -17.23 13.55
C GLN A 20 -4.81 -16.85 14.75
N ALA A 21 -5.97 -16.21 14.53
CA ALA A 21 -6.70 -15.52 15.61
C ALA A 21 -7.95 -16.27 16.13
N GLY A 22 -8.57 -17.13 15.32
CA GLY A 22 -9.85 -17.74 15.67
C GLY A 22 -10.93 -16.67 15.95
N PRO A 23 -11.88 -16.89 16.89
CA PRO A 23 -12.95 -15.93 17.18
C PRO A 23 -12.46 -14.59 17.76
N SER A 24 -11.20 -14.51 18.21
CA SER A 24 -10.61 -13.27 18.74
C SER A 24 -10.34 -12.19 17.67
N VAL A 25 -10.44 -12.54 16.37
CA VAL A 25 -10.24 -11.60 15.25
C VAL A 25 -11.13 -10.36 15.34
N VAL A 26 -12.34 -10.51 15.93
CA VAL A 26 -13.30 -9.41 16.11
C VAL A 26 -12.71 -8.31 17.00
N ILE A 27 -11.99 -8.67 18.06
CA ILE A 27 -11.37 -7.73 18.99
C ILE A 27 -10.23 -6.97 18.29
N SER A 28 -9.43 -7.68 17.49
CA SER A 28 -8.35 -7.07 16.69
C SER A 28 -8.89 -6.05 15.68
N VAL A 29 -9.96 -6.41 14.96
CA VAL A 29 -10.62 -5.50 14.00
C VAL A 29 -11.23 -4.29 14.70
N LEU A 30 -11.77 -4.46 15.91
CA LEU A 30 -12.34 -3.35 16.68
C LEU A 30 -11.25 -2.34 17.09
N ILE A 31 -10.11 -2.82 17.59
CA ILE A 31 -8.97 -1.96 17.94
C ILE A 31 -8.41 -1.25 16.69
N ALA A 32 -8.26 -1.96 15.58
CA ALA A 32 -7.84 -1.37 14.31
C ALA A 32 -8.83 -0.31 13.80
N GLY A 33 -10.13 -0.54 13.99
CA GLY A 33 -11.18 0.41 13.64
C GLY A 33 -11.10 1.70 14.45
N VAL A 34 -10.88 1.61 15.76
CA VAL A 34 -10.71 2.79 16.63
C VAL A 34 -9.46 3.60 16.22
N ALA A 35 -8.34 2.93 15.93
CA ALA A 35 -7.14 3.59 15.43
C ALA A 35 -7.38 4.30 14.09
N ALA A 36 -8.08 3.64 13.15
CA ALA A 36 -8.44 4.22 11.86
C ALA A 36 -9.38 5.42 11.98
N LEU A 37 -10.33 5.38 12.92
CA LEU A 37 -11.22 6.51 13.21
C LEU A 37 -10.44 7.72 13.72
N LEU A 38 -9.50 7.51 14.65
CA LEU A 38 -8.65 8.58 15.16
C LEU A 38 -7.78 9.21 14.07
N SER A 39 -7.13 8.39 13.22
CA SER A 39 -6.40 8.88 12.06
C SER A 39 -7.29 9.60 11.05
N GLY A 40 -8.52 9.12 10.83
CA GLY A 40 -9.51 9.77 9.98
C GLY A 40 -9.92 11.15 10.49
N LEU A 41 -10.11 11.29 11.81
CA LEU A 41 -10.37 12.59 12.45
C LEU A 41 -9.21 13.56 12.24
N CYS A 42 -7.96 13.13 12.47
CA CYS A 42 -6.78 13.95 12.21
C CYS A 42 -6.70 14.41 10.74
N TYR A 43 -6.98 13.51 9.80
CA TYR A 43 -6.94 13.85 8.38
C TYR A 43 -8.09 14.78 7.99
N SER A 44 -9.26 14.64 8.61
CA SER A 44 -10.41 15.53 8.41
C SER A 44 -10.12 16.98 8.84
N GLU A 45 -9.43 17.15 9.96
CA GLU A 45 -9.01 18.47 10.44
C GLU A 45 -8.03 19.13 9.45
N PHE A 46 -7.13 18.32 8.89
CA PHE A 46 -6.19 18.77 7.88
C PHE A 46 -6.88 19.18 6.57
N SER A 47 -7.85 18.38 6.12
CA SER A 47 -8.68 18.70 4.95
C SER A 47 -9.56 19.93 5.15
N ALA A 48 -10.03 20.21 6.37
CA ALA A 48 -10.80 21.41 6.68
C ALA A 48 -9.96 22.70 6.59
N ARG A 49 -8.65 22.63 6.85
CA ARG A 49 -7.73 23.78 6.81
C ARG A 49 -7.24 24.11 5.40
N LEU A 50 -7.32 23.17 4.46
CA LEU A 50 -6.78 23.30 3.10
C LEU A 50 -7.90 23.17 2.05
N PRO A 51 -8.44 24.28 1.53
CA PRO A 51 -9.59 24.29 0.62
C PRO A 51 -9.26 23.81 -0.81
N ARG A 52 -8.05 23.29 -1.05
CA ARG A 52 -7.64 22.72 -2.33
C ARG A 52 -7.68 21.20 -2.24
N ALA A 53 -8.34 20.57 -3.22
CA ALA A 53 -8.34 19.12 -3.38
C ALA A 53 -6.89 18.64 -3.60
N GLY A 54 -6.30 18.03 -2.57
CA GLY A 54 -4.94 17.49 -2.58
C GLY A 54 -4.89 16.15 -1.86
N ALA A 55 -4.10 15.22 -2.39
CA ALA A 55 -3.82 13.95 -1.70
C ALA A 55 -2.72 14.14 -0.64
N ALA A 56 -2.45 13.11 0.18
CA ALA A 56 -1.54 13.18 1.33
C ALA A 56 -0.13 13.72 1.02
N TYR A 57 0.34 13.60 -0.23
CA TYR A 57 1.61 14.21 -0.67
C TYR A 57 1.56 15.74 -0.63
N PHE A 58 0.45 16.36 -1.05
CA PHE A 58 0.27 17.81 -1.08
C PHE A 58 0.21 18.36 0.34
N TYR A 59 -0.46 17.62 1.23
CA TYR A 59 -0.54 17.94 2.65
C TYR A 59 0.81 17.89 3.36
N SER A 60 1.63 16.89 3.04
CA SER A 60 2.99 16.75 3.58
C SER A 60 3.95 17.80 3.01
N TYR A 61 3.79 18.17 1.73
CA TYR A 61 4.56 19.23 1.08
C TYR A 61 4.35 20.59 1.76
N VAL A 62 3.09 20.94 2.06
CA VAL A 62 2.73 22.23 2.66
C VAL A 62 3.15 22.34 4.14
N THR A 63 3.24 21.24 4.88
CA THR A 63 3.56 21.28 6.32
C THR A 63 4.98 20.97 6.70
N VAL A 64 5.62 20.01 6.04
CA VAL A 64 6.92 19.47 6.44
C VAL A 64 8.02 19.83 5.43
N GLY A 65 7.64 20.18 4.20
CA GLY A 65 8.55 20.59 3.13
C GLY A 65 8.68 19.57 2.00
N GLU A 66 9.52 19.92 1.03
CA GLU A 66 9.59 19.25 -0.28
C GLU A 66 10.06 17.80 -0.19
N LEU A 67 11.05 17.51 0.65
CA LEU A 67 11.59 16.15 0.83
C LEU A 67 10.54 15.18 1.40
N CYS A 68 9.81 15.59 2.44
CA CYS A 68 8.79 14.74 3.04
C CYS A 68 7.58 14.55 2.12
N GLY A 69 7.19 15.57 1.35
CA GLY A 69 6.18 15.45 0.31
C GLY A 69 6.55 14.40 -0.77
N PHE A 70 7.80 14.42 -1.23
CA PHE A 70 8.31 13.46 -2.23
C PHE A 70 8.32 12.01 -1.70
N VAL A 71 8.81 11.81 -0.47
CA VAL A 71 8.80 10.52 0.22
C VAL A 71 7.37 9.96 0.29
N VAL A 72 6.43 10.75 0.81
CA VAL A 72 5.04 10.32 0.96
C VAL A 72 4.39 10.00 -0.39
N GLY A 73 4.61 10.84 -1.41
CA GLY A 73 4.09 10.61 -2.76
C GLY A 73 4.57 9.29 -3.38
N TRP A 74 5.86 8.99 -3.23
CA TRP A 74 6.42 7.75 -3.77
C TRP A 74 5.96 6.49 -3.00
N ASN A 75 5.68 6.60 -1.70
CA ASN A 75 5.08 5.50 -0.92
C ASN A 75 3.67 5.18 -1.42
N ILE A 76 2.86 6.22 -1.63
CA ILE A 76 1.48 6.10 -2.09
C ILE A 76 1.44 5.42 -3.47
N LEU A 77 2.33 5.82 -4.39
CA LEU A 77 2.43 5.19 -5.72
C LEU A 77 2.69 3.68 -5.61
N LEU A 78 3.67 3.27 -4.79
CA LEU A 78 3.98 1.86 -4.60
C LEU A 78 2.85 1.09 -3.94
N ASP A 79 2.19 1.67 -2.95
CA ASP A 79 1.06 1.06 -2.28
C ASP A 79 -0.08 0.78 -3.28
N TYR A 80 -0.39 1.74 -4.16
CA TYR A 80 -1.36 1.54 -5.24
C TYR A 80 -0.93 0.44 -6.23
N MET A 81 0.35 0.36 -6.60
CA MET A 81 0.84 -0.69 -7.50
C MET A 81 0.74 -2.08 -6.88
N ILE A 82 1.07 -2.19 -5.59
CA ILE A 82 0.94 -3.43 -4.81
C ILE A 82 -0.53 -3.82 -4.69
N ALA A 83 -1.41 -2.87 -4.38
CA ALA A 83 -2.85 -3.09 -4.28
C ALA A 83 -3.45 -3.55 -5.61
N ALA A 84 -3.04 -2.94 -6.73
CA ALA A 84 -3.48 -3.34 -8.07
C ALA A 84 -3.00 -4.76 -8.42
N ALA A 85 -1.73 -5.07 -8.15
CA ALA A 85 -1.18 -6.42 -8.36
C ALA A 85 -1.89 -7.47 -7.51
N ALA A 86 -2.12 -7.19 -6.21
CA ALA A 86 -2.85 -8.06 -5.30
C ALA A 86 -4.31 -8.26 -5.74
N GLY A 87 -4.99 -7.19 -6.17
CA GLY A 87 -6.35 -7.25 -6.69
C GLY A 87 -6.46 -8.15 -7.93
N GLY A 88 -5.50 -8.05 -8.86
CA GLY A 88 -5.42 -8.91 -10.04
C GLY A 88 -5.27 -10.40 -9.68
N LYS A 89 -4.45 -10.72 -8.67
CA LYS A 89 -4.30 -12.11 -8.18
C LYS A 89 -5.62 -12.66 -7.63
N VAL A 90 -6.27 -11.91 -6.74
CA VAL A 90 -7.50 -12.35 -6.08
C VAL A 90 -8.61 -12.57 -7.11
N TRP A 91 -8.71 -11.71 -8.12
CA TRP A 91 -9.66 -11.89 -9.21
C TRP A 91 -9.36 -13.14 -10.05
N GLY A 92 -8.08 -13.36 -10.39
CA GLY A 92 -7.66 -14.56 -11.12
C GLY A 92 -7.98 -15.86 -10.36
N GLN A 93 -7.75 -15.88 -9.05
CA GLN A 93 -8.09 -17.03 -8.19
C GLN A 93 -9.60 -17.26 -8.10
N TYR A 94 -10.38 -16.18 -8.02
CA TYR A 94 -11.84 -16.28 -7.97
C TYR A 94 -12.42 -16.85 -9.28
N LEU A 95 -11.91 -16.38 -10.42
CA LEU A 95 -12.30 -16.92 -11.73
C LEU A 95 -11.91 -18.38 -11.91
N ASP A 96 -10.72 -18.77 -11.46
CA ASP A 96 -10.27 -20.17 -11.55
C ASP A 96 -11.12 -21.10 -10.68
N ASN A 97 -11.51 -20.66 -9.48
CA ASN A 97 -12.45 -21.40 -8.63
C ASN A 97 -13.81 -21.61 -9.31
N ILE A 98 -14.33 -20.60 -10.02
CA ILE A 98 -15.60 -20.72 -10.78
C ILE A 98 -15.45 -21.70 -11.95
N LEU A 99 -14.30 -21.71 -12.61
CA LEU A 99 -13.98 -22.59 -13.73
C LEU A 99 -13.49 -23.98 -13.27
N ASN A 100 -13.74 -24.35 -12.02
CA ASN A 100 -13.41 -25.65 -11.45
C ASN A 100 -11.90 -26.00 -11.57
N ASN A 101 -11.03 -25.03 -11.31
CA ASN A 101 -9.57 -25.13 -11.36
C ASN A 101 -8.99 -25.50 -12.73
N THR A 102 -9.76 -25.28 -13.79
CA THR A 102 -9.35 -25.60 -15.16
C THR A 102 -8.17 -24.74 -15.61
N ILE A 103 -8.14 -23.44 -15.24
CA ILE A 103 -7.05 -22.53 -15.61
C ILE A 103 -5.78 -22.94 -14.88
N GLN A 104 -5.84 -23.23 -13.58
CA GLN A 104 -4.69 -23.73 -12.83
C GLN A 104 -4.14 -25.03 -13.43
N ARG A 105 -5.00 -25.92 -13.94
CA ARG A 105 -4.57 -27.20 -14.55
C ARG A 105 -3.82 -27.02 -15.87
N TYR A 106 -4.28 -26.13 -16.75
CA TYR A 106 -3.56 -25.79 -17.99
C TYR A 106 -2.31 -24.94 -17.73
N CYS A 107 -2.39 -24.01 -16.78
CA CYS A 107 -1.31 -23.10 -16.48
C CYS A 107 -0.21 -23.72 -15.62
N HIS A 108 -0.41 -24.87 -14.97
CA HIS A 108 0.67 -25.60 -14.30
C HIS A 108 1.81 -26.03 -15.26
N LEU A 109 1.55 -26.02 -16.58
CA LEU A 109 2.55 -26.25 -17.63
C LEU A 109 3.37 -25.00 -17.99
N LEU A 110 2.84 -23.80 -17.75
CA LEU A 110 3.55 -22.52 -17.89
C LEU A 110 3.89 -21.99 -16.49
N SER A 111 5.15 -21.96 -16.12
CA SER A 111 5.71 -21.50 -14.82
C SER A 111 5.26 -20.11 -14.32
N ILE A 112 4.49 -19.36 -15.12
CA ILE A 112 4.03 -17.98 -14.92
C ILE A 112 3.13 -17.82 -13.68
N VAL A 113 2.23 -18.78 -13.38
CA VAL A 113 1.32 -18.62 -12.22
C VAL A 113 2.01 -18.91 -10.89
N ARG A 114 3.00 -19.82 -10.84
CA ARG A 114 3.80 -20.05 -9.62
C ARG A 114 4.55 -18.80 -9.17
N PHE A 115 5.02 -17.94 -10.08
CA PHE A 115 5.64 -16.67 -9.71
C PHE A 115 4.67 -15.73 -8.99
N CYS A 116 3.40 -15.75 -9.40
CA CYS A 116 2.35 -14.92 -8.80
C CYS A 116 1.88 -15.46 -7.43
N GLN A 117 1.83 -16.78 -7.27
CA GLN A 117 1.29 -17.48 -6.09
C GLN A 117 2.35 -17.69 -4.99
N ASN A 118 3.61 -17.96 -5.34
CA ASN A 118 4.74 -18.08 -4.41
C ASN A 118 5.45 -16.74 -4.11
N GLY A 119 5.13 -15.66 -4.84
CA GLY A 119 5.64 -14.31 -4.55
C GLY A 119 5.05 -13.67 -3.30
N HIS A 120 4.61 -14.47 -2.33
CA HIS A 120 4.16 -14.01 -1.03
C HIS A 120 5.39 -13.45 -0.28
N TYR A 121 5.28 -12.23 0.24
CA TYR A 121 6.28 -11.51 1.06
C TYR A 121 7.49 -10.88 0.32
N GLU A 122 8.19 -11.60 -0.57
CA GLU A 122 9.46 -11.10 -1.14
C GLU A 122 9.29 -9.91 -2.11
N GLN A 123 8.24 -9.88 -2.94
CA GLN A 123 8.01 -8.77 -3.88
C GLN A 123 7.54 -7.48 -3.19
N MET A 124 6.83 -7.60 -2.06
CA MET A 124 6.40 -6.45 -1.25
C MET A 124 7.56 -5.86 -0.43
N CYS A 125 8.46 -6.71 0.10
CA CYS A 125 9.72 -6.24 0.69
C CYS A 125 10.64 -5.61 -0.37
N LEU A 126 10.77 -6.20 -1.57
CA LEU A 126 11.55 -5.61 -2.66
C LEU A 126 11.04 -4.22 -3.05
N GLY A 127 9.72 -4.00 -3.15
CA GLY A 127 9.15 -2.68 -3.40
C GLY A 127 9.54 -1.65 -2.33
N ARG A 128 9.47 -2.01 -1.05
CA ARG A 128 9.84 -1.12 0.08
C ARG A 128 11.35 -0.98 0.27
N CYS A 129 12.15 -1.97 -0.11
CA CYS A 129 13.61 -1.90 -0.12
C CYS A 129 14.15 -1.09 -1.31
N ILE A 130 13.55 -1.22 -2.49
CA ILE A 130 13.80 -0.34 -3.65
C ILE A 130 13.38 1.08 -3.26
N TYR A 131 12.24 1.24 -2.60
CA TYR A 131 11.82 2.53 -2.06
C TYR A 131 12.87 3.12 -1.12
N ALA A 132 13.33 2.38 -0.11
CA ALA A 132 14.38 2.83 0.80
C ALA A 132 15.69 3.15 0.07
N SER A 133 16.07 2.35 -0.94
CA SER A 133 17.30 2.54 -1.72
C SER A 133 17.22 3.74 -2.66
N VAL A 134 16.09 3.94 -3.35
CA VAL A 134 15.84 5.08 -4.24
C VAL A 134 15.68 6.36 -3.43
N CYS A 135 14.98 6.28 -2.30
CA CYS A 135 14.82 7.40 -1.38
C CYS A 135 16.18 7.79 -0.78
N PHE A 136 17.02 6.83 -0.36
CA PHE A 136 18.39 7.09 0.09
C PHE A 136 19.26 7.70 -1.02
N HIS A 137 19.15 7.21 -2.27
CA HIS A 137 19.93 7.73 -3.40
C HIS A 137 19.48 9.14 -3.85
N ILE A 138 18.17 9.40 -3.81
CA ILE A 138 17.59 10.71 -4.13
C ILE A 138 17.81 11.71 -2.98
N LEU A 139 17.72 11.29 -1.71
CA LEU A 139 18.10 12.10 -0.54
C LEU A 139 19.58 12.49 -0.60
N LEU A 140 20.48 11.57 -1.01
CA LEU A 140 21.89 11.87 -1.23
C LEU A 140 22.10 12.92 -2.34
N ARG A 141 21.33 12.85 -3.44
CA ARG A 141 21.43 13.84 -4.53
C ARG A 141 20.78 15.18 -4.20
N LEU A 142 19.63 15.19 -3.53
CA LEU A 142 18.96 16.43 -3.10
C LEU A 142 19.75 17.11 -1.99
N SER A 143 20.30 16.37 -1.02
CA SER A 143 21.19 16.94 0.00
C SER A 143 22.41 17.61 -0.62
N PHE A 144 22.95 17.08 -1.72
CA PHE A 144 24.06 17.68 -2.48
C PHE A 144 23.62 18.90 -3.30
N HIS A 145 22.37 18.92 -3.80
CA HIS A 145 21.86 20.03 -4.59
C HIS A 145 21.40 21.22 -3.73
N THR A 146 20.77 20.96 -2.58
CA THR A 146 20.37 22.00 -1.63
C THR A 146 21.55 22.61 -0.87
N SER A 147 22.63 21.86 -0.64
CA SER A 147 23.87 22.44 -0.07
C SER A 147 24.68 23.29 -1.07
N MET A 148 24.33 23.27 -2.36
CA MET A 148 24.92 24.17 -3.37
C MET A 148 24.04 25.41 -3.65
N LEU A 149 22.79 25.45 -3.15
CA LEU A 149 21.79 26.48 -3.47
C LEU A 149 21.28 27.33 -2.29
N LEU A 150 21.82 27.19 -1.08
CA LEU A 150 21.59 28.16 0.00
C LEU A 150 22.89 28.82 0.50
N PRO A 151 23.26 29.98 -0.04
CA PRO A 151 23.47 31.16 0.77
C PRO A 151 22.11 31.78 1.12
N ILE A 152 21.74 31.74 2.39
CA ILE A 152 20.95 32.76 3.12
C ILE A 152 19.68 33.30 2.43
N LYS A 153 18.51 32.98 2.98
CA LYS A 153 17.50 33.95 3.43
C LYS A 153 16.42 33.30 4.27
#